data_AF-A0A0A0KFX6-F1
#
_entry.id   AF-A0A0A0KFX6-F1
#
_cell.length_a   1.000
_cell.length_b   1.000
_cell.length_c   1.000
_cell.angle_alpha   90.00
_cell.angle_beta   90.00
_cell.angle_gamma   90.00
#
_symmetry.space_group_name_H-M   'P 1'
#
loop_
_entity.id
_entity.type
_entity.pdbx_description
1 polymer ?
#
loop_
_entity_poly.entity_id
_entity_poly.type
_entity_poly.pdbx_seq_one_letter_code
_entity_poly.pdbx_strand_id
1 'polypeptide(L)'
;MAGHFPPAAELTTSGRPVLIPNEIECSILSSVDLECDELPSFPLLKSGIIILTTHRIVWISDSTNSAVAVPLAAVNHILSSKKSIKSMFASPRVRFQVSVPSGGISRSAVITIVIRGKGDHEVFVSKFWENWRARAWENDDNNKDSSSSSASGPTSTGSGGLYSSEGTVRMVGVAGILRKEQEMWENTDKSLQEAFQDLNALMSKAKEMVMLAEKMRQKLLAGTNSQSGSTNDDEVASKEEIQDWLLSVGIISPVTKESAGALYHQQLSRQDK
;
A
#
# COMPACT_ATOMS: atom_id res chain seq x y z
N MET A 1 -3.29 -7.53 -38.64
CA MET A 1 -3.52 -6.13 -38.26
C MET A 1 -3.33 -6.03 -36.75
N ALA A 2 -2.39 -5.22 -36.27
CA ALA A 2 -2.18 -5.06 -34.83
C ALA A 2 -3.42 -4.38 -34.24
N GLY A 3 -4.13 -5.07 -33.35
CA GLY A 3 -5.30 -4.50 -32.68
C GLY A 3 -4.88 -3.29 -31.84
N HIS A 4 -5.66 -2.22 -31.90
CA HIS A 4 -5.46 -1.08 -31.01
C HIS A 4 -5.65 -1.53 -29.56
N PHE A 5 -4.66 -1.24 -28.72
CA PHE A 5 -4.71 -1.51 -27.28
C PHE A 5 -4.73 -0.17 -26.53
N PRO A 6 -5.60 0.00 -25.52
CA PRO A 6 -6.59 -0.96 -25.01
C PRO A 6 -7.76 -1.21 -25.98
N PRO A 7 -8.38 -2.41 -25.97
CA PRO A 7 -9.56 -2.70 -26.78
C PRO A 7 -10.74 -1.80 -26.42
N ALA A 8 -11.57 -1.49 -27.41
CA ALA A 8 -12.81 -0.75 -27.21
C ALA A 8 -13.77 -1.56 -26.33
N ALA A 9 -14.51 -0.87 -25.46
CA ALA A 9 -15.54 -1.45 -24.61
C ALA A 9 -16.93 -1.02 -25.09
N GLU A 10 -17.88 -1.95 -25.05
CA GLU A 10 -19.26 -1.67 -25.44
C GLU A 10 -20.00 -0.95 -24.31
N LEU A 11 -20.77 0.06 -24.70
CA LEU A 11 -21.62 0.83 -23.81
C LEU A 11 -23.08 0.62 -24.17
N THR A 12 -23.92 0.61 -23.15
CA THR A 12 -25.38 0.70 -23.29
C THR A 12 -25.78 2.09 -23.81
N THR A 13 -27.02 2.23 -24.26
CA THR A 13 -27.62 3.52 -24.63
C THR A 13 -27.57 4.57 -23.50
N SER A 14 -27.43 4.12 -22.25
CA SER A 14 -27.29 4.97 -21.06
C SER A 14 -25.86 5.38 -20.74
N GLY A 15 -24.86 4.96 -21.53
CA GLY A 15 -23.44 5.25 -21.29
C GLY A 15 -22.77 4.36 -20.23
N ARG A 16 -23.47 3.34 -19.71
CA ARG A 16 -22.89 2.33 -18.80
C ARG A 16 -22.22 1.20 -19.57
N PRO A 17 -21.12 0.61 -19.05
CA PRO A 17 -20.45 -0.50 -19.71
C PRO A 17 -21.34 -1.74 -19.74
N VAL A 18 -21.37 -2.43 -20.88
CA VAL A 18 -22.05 -3.73 -21.01
C VAL A 18 -21.19 -4.78 -20.31
N LEU A 19 -21.69 -5.31 -19.20
CA LEU A 19 -20.98 -6.31 -18.39
C LEU A 19 -21.07 -7.70 -19.03
N ILE A 20 -19.98 -8.45 -18.95
CA ILE A 20 -19.87 -9.85 -19.33
C ILE A 20 -20.61 -10.71 -18.29
N PRO A 21 -21.10 -11.93 -18.60
CA PRO A 21 -21.62 -12.84 -17.58
C PRO A 21 -20.64 -13.00 -16.41
N ASN A 22 -21.15 -13.03 -15.17
CA ASN A 22 -20.35 -13.08 -13.92
C ASN A 22 -19.43 -11.87 -13.65
N GLU A 23 -19.43 -10.85 -14.52
CA GLU A 23 -18.74 -9.59 -14.26
C GLU A 23 -19.56 -8.72 -13.30
N ILE A 24 -18.92 -8.26 -12.23
CA ILE A 24 -19.54 -7.35 -11.25
C ILE A 24 -18.72 -6.07 -11.13
N GLU A 25 -19.41 -4.95 -10.94
CA GLU A 25 -18.79 -3.65 -10.66
C GLU A 25 -18.33 -3.59 -9.19
N CYS A 26 -17.07 -3.21 -8.98
CA CYS A 26 -16.43 -3.23 -7.68
C CYS A 26 -16.11 -1.82 -7.15
N SER A 27 -15.76 -0.89 -8.04
CA SER A 27 -15.42 0.49 -7.66
C SER A 27 -15.50 1.42 -8.86
N ILE A 28 -15.79 2.69 -8.62
CA ILE A 28 -15.88 3.74 -9.63
C ILE A 28 -15.13 4.98 -9.16
N LEU A 29 -14.37 5.61 -10.05
CA LEU A 29 -13.74 6.91 -9.82
C LEU A 29 -13.98 7.84 -11.01
N SER A 30 -14.19 9.12 -10.71
CA SER A 30 -14.42 10.18 -11.69
C SER A 30 -13.19 11.06 -11.87
N SER A 31 -13.12 11.75 -13.01
CA SER A 31 -12.02 12.66 -13.37
C SER A 31 -10.67 11.96 -13.33
N VAL A 32 -10.59 10.85 -14.06
CA VAL A 32 -9.41 10.00 -14.17
C VAL A 32 -8.84 10.06 -15.58
N ASP A 33 -7.52 10.18 -15.65
CA ASP A 33 -6.75 10.07 -16.88
C ASP A 33 -6.02 8.73 -16.93
N LEU A 34 -5.88 8.17 -18.13
CA LEU A 34 -5.01 7.03 -18.39
C LEU A 34 -3.86 7.46 -19.30
N GLU A 35 -2.64 7.18 -18.86
CA GLU A 35 -1.40 7.52 -19.55
C GLU A 35 -0.58 6.24 -19.81
N CYS A 36 0.01 6.13 -21.00
CA CYS A 36 0.98 5.08 -21.32
C CYS A 36 2.05 5.66 -22.27
N ASP A 37 3.25 5.89 -21.74
CA ASP A 37 4.35 6.50 -22.51
C ASP A 37 5.06 5.49 -23.42
N GLU A 38 4.91 4.20 -23.14
CA GLU A 38 5.63 3.12 -23.83
C GLU A 38 4.97 2.69 -25.15
N LEU A 39 3.71 3.09 -25.36
CA LEU A 39 2.91 2.74 -26.53
C LEU A 39 2.57 3.99 -27.35
N PRO A 40 3.22 4.22 -28.51
CA PRO A 40 2.94 5.40 -29.34
C PRO A 40 1.52 5.41 -29.92
N SER A 41 0.86 4.25 -29.97
CA SER A 41 -0.52 4.11 -30.42
C SER A 41 -1.56 4.22 -29.30
N PHE A 42 -1.14 4.50 -28.06
CA PHE A 42 -2.06 4.61 -26.94
C PHE A 42 -2.87 5.91 -27.06
N PRO A 43 -4.21 5.83 -26.99
CA PRO A 43 -5.06 7.01 -27.12
C PRO A 43 -4.85 7.99 -25.95
N LEU A 44 -5.05 9.28 -26.21
CA LEU A 44 -5.12 10.27 -25.13
C LEU A 44 -6.46 10.13 -24.39
N LEU A 45 -6.43 9.45 -23.25
CA LEU A 45 -7.60 9.19 -22.41
C LEU A 45 -7.61 10.15 -21.23
N LYS A 46 -8.25 11.31 -21.40
CA LYS A 46 -8.29 12.38 -20.40
C LYS A 46 -9.70 12.65 -19.92
N SER A 47 -9.84 13.02 -18.65
CA SER A 47 -11.09 13.46 -18.02
C SER A 47 -12.23 12.45 -18.21
N GLY A 48 -12.00 11.20 -17.80
CA GLY A 48 -13.02 10.14 -17.88
C GLY A 48 -13.43 9.60 -16.52
N ILE A 49 -14.31 8.61 -16.58
CA ILE A 49 -14.71 7.77 -15.45
C ILE A 49 -14.03 6.42 -15.62
N ILE A 50 -13.44 5.92 -14.54
CA ILE A 50 -12.88 4.58 -14.49
C ILE A 50 -13.76 3.69 -13.61
N ILE A 51 -14.09 2.52 -14.13
CA ILE A 51 -14.91 1.51 -13.48
C ILE A 51 -14.06 0.25 -13.35
N LEU A 52 -13.81 -0.17 -12.12
CA LEU A 52 -13.17 -1.43 -11.82
C LEU A 52 -14.25 -2.50 -11.69
N THR A 53 -14.13 -3.56 -12.48
CA THR A 53 -14.94 -4.77 -12.34
C THR A 53 -14.08 -5.93 -11.84
N THR A 54 -14.69 -7.10 -11.61
CA THR A 54 -13.97 -8.34 -11.33
C THR A 54 -13.08 -8.82 -12.49
N HIS A 55 -13.33 -8.36 -13.71
CA HIS A 55 -12.70 -8.91 -14.92
C HIS A 55 -11.81 -7.89 -15.66
N ARG A 56 -12.12 -6.60 -15.56
CA ARG A 56 -11.43 -5.55 -16.33
C ARG A 56 -11.54 -4.19 -15.66
N ILE A 57 -10.65 -3.31 -16.08
CA ILE A 57 -10.73 -1.88 -15.80
C ILE A 57 -11.31 -1.22 -17.05
N VAL A 58 -12.48 -0.61 -16.92
CA VAL A 58 -13.14 0.11 -18.01
C VAL A 58 -12.95 1.60 -17.80
N TRP A 59 -12.48 2.31 -18.82
CA TRP A 59 -12.43 3.76 -18.83
C TRP A 59 -13.43 4.28 -19.86
N ILE A 60 -14.21 5.29 -19.46
CA ILE A 60 -15.25 5.91 -20.28
C ILE A 60 -14.95 7.40 -20.37
N SER A 61 -14.89 7.92 -21.59
CA SER A 61 -14.73 9.35 -21.83
C SER A 61 -16.01 10.11 -21.50
N ASP A 62 -15.86 11.21 -20.76
CA ASP A 62 -16.97 12.12 -20.42
C ASP A 62 -17.45 12.93 -21.65
N SER A 63 -16.58 13.15 -22.65
CA SER A 63 -16.87 14.00 -23.80
C SER A 63 -17.35 13.25 -25.04
N THR A 64 -16.77 12.09 -25.33
CA THR A 64 -17.06 11.33 -26.56
C THR A 64 -17.93 10.10 -26.33
N ASN A 65 -18.26 9.79 -25.06
CA ASN A 65 -18.92 8.54 -24.65
C ASN A 65 -18.24 7.29 -25.27
N SER A 66 -16.94 7.37 -25.51
CA SER A 66 -16.13 6.25 -25.98
C SER A 66 -15.54 5.52 -24.79
N ALA A 67 -15.56 4.19 -24.81
CA ALA A 67 -14.99 3.40 -23.74
C ALA A 67 -13.90 2.47 -24.22
N VAL A 68 -12.92 2.25 -23.35
CA VAL A 68 -11.85 1.27 -23.53
C VAL A 68 -11.76 0.39 -22.29
N ALA A 69 -11.34 -0.85 -22.47
CA ALA A 69 -11.20 -1.80 -21.39
C ALA A 69 -9.80 -2.41 -21.35
N VAL A 70 -9.24 -2.49 -20.15
CA VAL A 70 -8.01 -3.25 -19.89
C VAL A 70 -8.39 -4.50 -19.09
N PRO A 71 -8.29 -5.71 -19.66
CA PRO A 71 -8.55 -6.94 -18.93
C PRO A 71 -7.62 -7.08 -17.73
N LEU A 72 -8.15 -7.48 -16.57
CA LEU A 72 -7.35 -7.75 -15.38
C LEU A 72 -6.40 -8.94 -15.59
N ALA A 73 -6.80 -9.90 -16.42
CA ALA A 73 -5.95 -11.02 -16.85
C ALA A 73 -4.67 -10.55 -17.58
N ALA A 74 -4.70 -9.39 -18.23
CA ALA A 74 -3.54 -8.81 -18.90
C ALA A 74 -2.63 -8.04 -17.93
N VAL A 75 -3.05 -7.80 -16.68
CA VAL A 75 -2.26 -7.09 -15.68
C VAL A 75 -1.27 -8.07 -15.04
N ASN A 76 0.01 -7.83 -15.22
CA ASN A 76 1.09 -8.67 -14.70
C ASN A 76 1.52 -8.24 -13.30
N HIS A 77 1.53 -6.94 -13.03
CA HIS A 77 2.03 -6.40 -11.76
C HIS A 77 1.44 -5.02 -11.47
N ILE A 78 0.98 -4.79 -10.24
CA ILE A 78 0.53 -3.48 -9.76
C ILE A 78 1.69 -2.82 -9.02
N LEU A 79 2.15 -1.67 -9.51
CA LEU A 79 3.28 -0.94 -8.94
C LEU A 79 2.80 -0.09 -7.76
N SER A 80 3.35 -0.35 -6.58
CA SER A 80 3.11 0.49 -5.40
C SER A 80 3.73 1.87 -5.61
N SER A 81 2.92 2.92 -5.47
CA SER A 81 3.44 4.29 -5.47
C SER A 81 4.29 4.51 -4.21
N LYS A 82 5.52 5.02 -4.38
CA LYS A 82 6.37 5.41 -3.25
C LYS A 82 5.73 6.62 -2.58
N LYS A 83 5.31 6.49 -1.32
CA LYS A 83 4.82 7.58 -0.47
C LYS A 83 5.96 8.57 -0.19
N SER A 84 6.26 9.44 -1.14
CA SER A 84 7.22 10.53 -1.00
C SER A 84 6.49 11.81 -0.59
N ILE A 85 7.13 12.68 0.20
CA ILE A 85 6.61 14.02 0.56
C ILE A 85 6.22 14.84 -0.68
N LYS A 86 6.89 14.63 -1.83
CA LYS A 86 6.53 15.27 -3.11
C LYS A 86 5.19 14.79 -3.69
N SER A 87 4.74 13.59 -3.32
CA SER A 87 3.46 13.01 -3.75
C SER A 87 2.25 13.64 -3.06
N MET A 88 2.43 14.39 -1.97
CA MET A 88 1.33 15.06 -1.26
C MET A 88 0.74 16.26 -2.03
N PHE A 89 1.51 16.81 -2.98
CA PHE A 89 1.10 17.95 -3.81
C PHE A 89 0.75 17.56 -5.25
N ALA A 90 0.87 16.27 -5.58
CA ALA A 90 0.57 15.74 -6.90
C ALA A 90 -0.71 14.89 -6.86
N SER A 91 -1.42 14.82 -7.99
CA SER A 91 -2.54 13.90 -8.16
C SER A 91 -2.11 12.46 -7.86
N PRO A 92 -2.89 11.67 -7.10
CA PRO A 92 -2.60 10.25 -6.86
C PRO A 92 -2.45 9.49 -8.18
N ARG A 93 -1.39 8.68 -8.26
CA ARG A 93 -1.08 7.86 -9.45
C ARG A 93 -0.99 6.39 -9.08
N VAL A 94 -1.73 5.55 -9.80
CA VAL A 94 -1.67 4.09 -9.68
C VAL A 94 -1.07 3.56 -10.97
N ARG A 95 0.06 2.86 -10.88
CA ARG A 95 0.77 2.33 -12.05
C ARG A 95 0.63 0.83 -12.07
N PHE A 96 0.45 0.25 -13.24
CA PHE A 96 0.40 -1.20 -13.39
C PHE A 96 0.93 -1.62 -14.75
N GLN A 97 1.55 -2.78 -14.78
CA GLN A 97 2.17 -3.36 -15.96
C GLN A 97 1.18 -4.30 -16.63
N VAL A 98 1.02 -4.17 -17.94
CA VAL A 98 0.12 -4.99 -18.75
C VAL A 98 0.85 -5.68 -19.89
N SER A 99 0.40 -6.89 -20.23
CA SER A 99 0.81 -7.57 -21.46
C SER A 99 -0.06 -7.10 -22.63
N VAL A 100 0.57 -6.58 -23.67
CA VAL A 100 -0.06 -6.09 -24.89
C VAL A 100 0.30 -7.00 -26.06
N PRO A 101 -0.69 -7.59 -26.75
CA PRO A 101 -0.42 -8.42 -27.92
C PRO A 101 0.03 -7.54 -29.09
N SER A 102 1.24 -7.76 -29.59
CA SER A 102 1.82 -6.99 -30.71
C SER A 102 2.37 -7.93 -31.77
N GLY A 103 1.54 -8.27 -32.77
CA GLY A 103 2.00 -8.97 -33.98
C GLY A 103 2.60 -10.37 -33.71
N GLY A 104 2.01 -11.13 -32.79
CA GLY A 104 2.46 -12.48 -32.41
C GLY A 104 3.41 -12.54 -31.21
N ILE A 105 3.89 -11.38 -30.72
CA ILE A 105 4.73 -11.30 -29.52
C ILE A 105 4.02 -10.44 -28.47
N SER A 106 3.97 -10.91 -27.22
CA SER A 106 3.47 -10.15 -26.09
C SER A 106 4.53 -9.13 -25.65
N ARG A 107 4.20 -7.84 -25.72
CA ARG A 107 5.02 -6.77 -25.15
C ARG A 107 4.47 -6.40 -23.78
N SER A 108 5.35 -5.92 -22.91
CA SER A 108 4.91 -5.31 -21.66
C SER A 108 4.78 -3.81 -21.84
N ALA A 109 3.71 -3.21 -21.32
CA ALA A 109 3.54 -1.76 -21.24
C ALA A 109 3.12 -1.34 -19.83
N VAL A 110 3.57 -0.19 -19.35
CA VAL A 110 3.08 0.38 -18.08
C VAL A 110 1.98 1.40 -18.34
N ILE A 111 0.80 1.15 -17.77
CA ILE A 111 -0.31 2.11 -17.74
C ILE A 111 -0.31 2.83 -16.39
N THR A 112 -0.55 4.13 -16.42
CA THR A 112 -0.72 4.96 -15.24
C THR A 112 -2.13 5.53 -15.17
N ILE A 113 -2.83 5.24 -14.09
CA ILE A 113 -4.09 5.86 -13.70
C ILE A 113 -3.75 7.12 -12.92
N VAL A 114 -4.13 8.29 -13.44
CA VAL A 114 -3.94 9.58 -12.77
C VAL A 114 -5.29 10.08 -12.28
N ILE A 115 -5.45 10.16 -10.97
CA ILE A 115 -6.73 10.49 -10.32
C ILE A 115 -6.73 11.99 -10.02
N ARG A 116 -7.55 12.76 -10.74
CA ARG A 116 -7.67 14.22 -10.53
C ARG A 116 -8.92 14.61 -9.75
N GLY A 117 -9.92 13.74 -9.72
CA GLY A 117 -11.17 13.97 -9.02
C GLY A 117 -11.07 13.85 -7.50
N LYS A 118 -12.13 14.29 -6.81
CA LYS A 118 -12.35 13.97 -5.40
C LYS A 118 -12.91 12.56 -5.30
N GLY A 119 -12.24 11.69 -4.56
CA GLY A 119 -12.68 10.32 -4.30
C GLY A 119 -11.65 9.57 -3.46
N ASP A 120 -12.10 8.49 -2.81
CA ASP A 120 -11.26 7.64 -1.97
C ASP A 120 -10.40 6.72 -2.84
N HIS A 121 -9.35 7.30 -3.43
CA HIS A 121 -8.39 6.56 -4.25
C HIS A 121 -7.75 5.38 -3.51
N GLU A 122 -7.60 5.46 -2.19
CA GLU A 122 -7.09 4.34 -1.37
C GLU A 122 -8.06 3.14 -1.36
N VAL A 123 -9.37 3.40 -1.34
CA VAL A 123 -10.40 2.35 -1.42
C VAL A 123 -10.36 1.72 -2.82
N PHE A 124 -10.25 2.52 -3.87
CA PHE A 124 -10.10 2.02 -5.23
C PHE A 124 -8.85 1.14 -5.39
N VAL A 125 -7.69 1.59 -4.88
CA VAL A 125 -6.44 0.81 -4.94
C VAL A 125 -6.58 -0.50 -4.17
N SER A 126 -7.17 -0.47 -2.97
CA SER A 126 -7.44 -1.68 -2.19
C SER A 126 -8.33 -2.67 -2.95
N LYS A 127 -9.43 -2.17 -3.55
CA LYS A 127 -10.34 -2.98 -4.38
C LYS A 127 -9.66 -3.51 -5.64
N PHE A 128 -8.79 -2.72 -6.26
CA PHE A 128 -8.04 -3.14 -7.44
C PHE A 128 -7.11 -4.32 -7.10
N TRP A 129 -6.37 -4.23 -6.00
CA TRP A 129 -5.55 -5.32 -5.51
C TRP A 129 -6.35 -6.56 -5.11
N GLU A 130 -7.52 -6.39 -4.49
CA GLU A 130 -8.41 -7.48 -4.10
C GLU A 130 -8.90 -8.24 -5.35
N ASN A 131 -9.46 -7.53 -6.33
CA ASN A 131 -9.99 -8.13 -7.56
C ASN A 131 -8.89 -8.77 -8.42
N TRP A 132 -7.73 -8.11 -8.53
CA TRP A 132 -6.60 -8.67 -9.27
C TRP A 132 -6.05 -9.95 -8.62
N ARG A 133 -6.03 -10.03 -7.27
CA ARG A 133 -5.63 -11.25 -6.55
C ARG A 133 -6.69 -12.34 -6.56
N ALA A 134 -7.97 -11.98 -6.60
CA ALA A 134 -9.08 -12.91 -6.64
C ALA A 134 -9.16 -13.68 -7.97
N ARG A 135 -8.63 -13.11 -9.06
CA ARG A 135 -8.54 -13.76 -10.38
C ARG A 135 -9.87 -14.36 -10.86
N ALA A 136 -10.97 -13.65 -10.65
CA ALA A 136 -12.32 -14.15 -10.94
C ALA A 136 -12.50 -14.64 -12.39
N TRP A 137 -11.73 -14.09 -13.33
CA TRP A 137 -11.73 -14.49 -14.74
C TRP A 137 -11.20 -15.91 -15.00
N GLU A 138 -10.51 -16.55 -14.05
CA GLU A 138 -10.02 -17.93 -14.21
C GLU A 138 -11.08 -18.97 -13.88
N ASN A 139 -12.05 -18.62 -13.03
CA ASN A 139 -13.12 -19.52 -12.63
C ASN A 139 -14.13 -19.74 -13.76
N ASP A 140 -14.30 -18.75 -14.64
CA ASP A 140 -15.19 -18.84 -15.80
C ASP A 140 -14.70 -19.83 -16.88
N ASP A 141 -13.39 -20.06 -16.98
CA ASP A 141 -12.82 -21.01 -17.93
C ASP A 141 -12.87 -22.46 -17.41
N ASN A 142 -12.67 -22.67 -16.11
CA ASN A 142 -12.75 -24.00 -15.48
C ASN A 142 -14.16 -24.63 -15.55
N ASN A 143 -15.21 -23.81 -15.67
CA ASN A 143 -16.59 -24.30 -15.70
C ASN A 143 -17.05 -24.74 -17.11
N LYS A 144 -16.26 -24.50 -18.17
CA LYS A 144 -16.59 -24.96 -19.54
C LYS A 144 -16.25 -26.43 -19.76
N ASP A 145 -15.24 -26.96 -19.06
CA ASP A 145 -14.71 -28.32 -19.26
C ASP A 145 -15.43 -29.42 -18.46
N SER A 146 -16.38 -29.04 -17.59
CA SER A 146 -17.07 -29.98 -16.68
C SER A 146 -18.44 -30.49 -17.19
N SER A 147 -18.82 -30.18 -18.43
CA SER A 147 -20.19 -30.44 -18.94
C SER A 147 -20.42 -31.77 -19.68
N SER A 148 -19.52 -32.75 -19.56
CA SER A 148 -19.59 -34.03 -20.31
C SER A 148 -19.76 -35.31 -19.47
N SER A 149 -20.50 -35.27 -18.36
CA SER A 149 -20.98 -36.51 -17.73
C SER A 149 -22.50 -36.52 -17.57
N SER A 150 -23.12 -37.27 -18.46
CA SER A 150 -24.50 -37.71 -18.43
C SER A 150 -24.72 -38.71 -17.28
N ALA A 151 -25.66 -38.41 -16.38
CA ALA A 151 -26.26 -39.42 -15.52
C ALA A 151 -27.76 -39.15 -15.34
N SER A 152 -28.53 -40.19 -15.63
CA SER A 152 -29.97 -40.25 -15.81
C SER A 152 -30.75 -40.57 -14.51
N GLY A 153 -31.67 -39.66 -14.13
CA GLY A 153 -32.95 -39.88 -13.40
C GLY A 153 -32.92 -40.28 -11.90
N PRO A 154 -34.06 -40.21 -11.16
CA PRO A 154 -35.37 -39.63 -11.49
C PRO A 154 -35.88 -38.55 -10.50
N THR A 155 -36.99 -37.94 -10.90
CA THR A 155 -37.84 -36.90 -10.29
C THR A 155 -38.04 -36.92 -8.76
N SER A 156 -37.89 -35.76 -8.11
CA SER A 156 -38.73 -35.36 -6.96
C SER A 156 -38.93 -33.85 -6.92
N THR A 157 -40.19 -33.47 -6.66
CA THR A 157 -40.74 -32.12 -6.65
C THR A 157 -40.33 -31.40 -5.36
N GLY A 158 -39.67 -30.25 -5.47
CA GLY A 158 -39.35 -29.39 -4.34
C GLY A 158 -38.38 -28.30 -4.77
N SER A 159 -38.82 -27.05 -4.76
CA SER A 159 -38.08 -25.87 -5.23
C SER A 159 -36.76 -25.71 -4.48
N GLY A 160 -35.68 -26.19 -5.09
CA GLY A 160 -34.30 -26.02 -4.66
C GLY A 160 -33.42 -25.76 -5.88
N GLY A 161 -32.60 -24.72 -5.77
CA GLY A 161 -31.43 -24.49 -6.61
C GLY A 161 -30.26 -24.14 -5.70
N LEU A 162 -29.88 -25.11 -4.87
CA LEU A 162 -28.86 -25.03 -3.80
C LEU A 162 -27.50 -25.57 -4.29
N TYR A 163 -27.13 -25.29 -5.54
CA TYR A 163 -25.87 -25.76 -6.12
C TYR A 163 -25.34 -24.76 -7.15
N SER A 164 -24.22 -24.10 -6.82
CA SER A 164 -23.29 -23.57 -7.81
C SER A 164 -22.10 -24.52 -7.87
N SER A 165 -21.80 -24.97 -9.08
CA SER A 165 -20.68 -25.84 -9.45
C SER A 165 -19.36 -25.10 -9.27
N GLU A 166 -18.84 -25.10 -8.04
CA GLU A 166 -17.42 -24.94 -7.74
C GLU A 166 -17.23 -25.50 -6.34
N GLY A 167 -16.27 -26.41 -6.15
CA GLY A 167 -16.07 -27.25 -4.96
C GLY A 167 -15.72 -26.54 -3.64
N THR A 168 -16.27 -25.35 -3.39
CA THR A 168 -16.24 -24.68 -2.09
C THR A 168 -17.66 -24.54 -1.59
N VAL A 169 -17.99 -25.29 -0.53
CA VAL A 169 -19.27 -25.20 0.16
C VAL A 169 -19.45 -23.75 0.66
N ARG A 170 -20.22 -22.93 -0.06
CA ARG A 170 -20.77 -21.70 0.51
C ARG A 170 -21.76 -22.14 1.59
N MET A 171 -21.33 -22.15 2.84
CA MET A 171 -22.25 -22.25 3.97
C MET A 171 -23.09 -20.98 4.01
N VAL A 172 -24.20 -20.98 3.28
CA VAL A 172 -25.18 -19.89 3.26
C VAL A 172 -26.31 -20.25 4.23
N GLY A 173 -26.41 -19.47 5.31
CA GLY A 173 -27.40 -19.59 6.38
C GLY A 173 -26.96 -18.80 7.62
N VAL A 174 -27.82 -18.67 8.64
CA VAL A 174 -27.49 -17.99 9.92
C VAL A 174 -26.21 -18.57 10.55
N ALA A 175 -25.99 -19.89 10.41
CA ALA A 175 -24.76 -20.56 10.84
C ALA A 175 -23.50 -20.11 10.07
N GLY A 176 -23.63 -19.71 8.81
CA GLY A 176 -22.53 -19.19 7.99
C GLY A 176 -22.14 -17.77 8.38
N ILE A 177 -23.12 -16.92 8.71
CA ILE A 177 -22.86 -15.57 9.25
C ILE A 177 -22.17 -15.68 10.61
N LEU A 178 -22.68 -16.55 11.51
CA LEU A 178 -22.08 -16.78 12.82
C LEU A 178 -20.65 -17.32 12.74
N ARG A 179 -20.36 -18.23 11.80
CA ARG A 179 -18.99 -18.72 11.59
C ARG A 179 -18.06 -17.64 11.04
N LYS A 180 -18.55 -16.81 10.12
CA LYS A 180 -17.77 -15.67 9.58
C LYS A 180 -17.51 -14.64 10.67
N GLU A 181 -18.50 -14.37 11.52
CA GLU A 181 -18.35 -13.48 12.67
C GLU A 181 -17.32 -14.05 13.65
N GLN A 182 -17.43 -15.33 14.03
CA GLN A 182 -16.46 -16.03 14.88
C GLN A 182 -15.03 -15.97 14.31
N GLU A 183 -14.86 -16.16 13.00
CA GLU A 183 -13.55 -16.05 12.34
C GLU A 183 -13.01 -14.60 12.39
N MET A 184 -13.87 -13.58 12.29
CA MET A 184 -13.46 -12.20 12.52
C MET A 184 -13.02 -11.96 13.96
N TRP A 185 -13.71 -12.53 14.96
CA TRP A 185 -13.31 -12.44 16.36
C TRP A 185 -11.96 -13.12 16.58
N GLU A 186 -11.75 -14.32 16.05
CA GLU A 186 -10.49 -15.06 16.17
C GLU A 186 -9.32 -14.35 15.49
N ASN A 187 -9.55 -13.77 14.29
CA ASN A 187 -8.53 -12.99 13.62
C ASN A 187 -8.22 -11.68 14.36
N THR A 188 -9.25 -11.03 14.93
CA THR A 188 -9.09 -9.82 15.75
C THR A 188 -8.33 -10.12 17.04
N ASP A 189 -8.63 -11.25 17.69
CA ASP A 189 -7.96 -11.71 18.91
C ASP A 189 -6.48 -12.03 18.66
N LYS A 190 -6.19 -12.72 17.54
CA LYS A 190 -4.81 -12.96 17.12
C LYS A 190 -4.05 -11.66 16.87
N SER A 191 -4.68 -10.70 16.19
CA SER A 191 -4.09 -9.38 15.93
C SER A 191 -3.85 -8.60 17.23
N LEU A 192 -4.77 -8.70 18.19
CA LEU A 192 -4.63 -8.10 19.52
C LEU A 192 -3.47 -8.72 20.31
N GLN A 193 -3.33 -10.04 20.26
CA GLN A 193 -2.24 -10.76 20.91
C GLN A 193 -0.87 -10.41 20.30
N GLU A 194 -0.79 -10.29 18.98
CA GLU A 194 0.41 -9.82 18.28
C GLU A 194 0.78 -8.39 18.70
N ALA A 195 -0.22 -7.50 18.81
CA ALA A 195 0.00 -6.13 19.30
C ALA A 195 0.50 -6.09 20.75
N PHE A 196 0.01 -6.96 21.65
CA PHE A 196 0.54 -7.07 23.00
C PHE A 196 1.96 -7.62 23.04
N GLN A 197 2.28 -8.56 22.16
CA GLN A 197 3.63 -9.11 22.05
C GLN A 197 4.63 -8.05 21.58
N ASP A 198 4.25 -7.23 20.60
CA ASP A 198 5.06 -6.10 20.14
C ASP A 198 5.21 -5.03 21.22
N LEU A 199 4.13 -4.71 21.94
CA LEU A 199 4.19 -3.80 23.09
C LEU A 199 5.18 -4.32 24.14
N ASN A 200 5.15 -5.62 24.46
CA ASN A 200 6.07 -6.20 25.44
C ASN A 200 7.53 -6.14 24.96
N ALA A 201 7.77 -6.35 23.66
CA ALA A 201 9.10 -6.18 23.05
C ALA A 201 9.56 -4.72 23.14
N LEU A 202 8.66 -3.76 22.89
CA LEU A 202 8.92 -2.33 23.04
C LEU A 202 9.22 -1.95 24.49
N MET A 203 8.43 -2.43 25.46
CA MET A 203 8.67 -2.22 26.89
C MET A 203 10.02 -2.80 27.32
N SER A 204 10.40 -3.97 26.82
CA SER A 204 11.71 -4.57 27.10
C SER A 204 12.85 -3.68 26.61
N LYS A 205 12.78 -3.18 25.38
CA LYS A 205 13.78 -2.25 24.83
C LYS A 205 13.83 -0.93 25.60
N ALA A 206 12.66 -0.39 25.97
CA ALA A 206 12.58 0.81 26.78
C ALA A 206 13.22 0.61 28.16
N LYS A 207 13.00 -0.55 28.79
CA LYS A 207 13.63 -0.90 30.08
C LYS A 207 15.15 -0.99 29.97
N GLU A 208 15.67 -1.60 28.91
CA GLU A 208 17.12 -1.64 28.65
C GLU A 208 17.72 -0.25 28.47
N MET A 209 17.02 0.63 27.73
CA MET A 209 17.45 2.02 27.54
C MET A 209 17.40 2.82 28.84
N VAL A 210 16.39 2.62 29.68
CA VAL A 210 16.30 3.26 31.02
C VAL A 210 17.39 2.75 31.95
N MET A 211 17.65 1.44 32.00
CA MET A 211 18.75 0.89 32.78
C MET A 211 20.11 1.43 32.33
N LEU A 212 20.31 1.64 31.03
CA LEU A 212 21.51 2.27 30.50
C LEU A 212 21.64 3.72 30.98
N ALA A 213 20.56 4.50 30.91
CA ALA A 213 20.51 5.87 31.39
C ALA A 213 20.76 5.96 32.91
N GLU A 214 20.20 5.06 33.71
CA GLU A 214 20.44 5.00 35.16
C GLU A 214 21.88 4.62 35.49
N LYS A 215 22.47 3.66 34.75
CA LYS A 215 23.88 3.31 34.87
C LYS A 215 24.78 4.47 34.48
N MET A 216 24.44 5.22 33.44
CA MET A 216 25.15 6.44 33.05
C MET A 216 25.05 7.51 34.15
N ARG A 217 23.86 7.74 34.69
CA ARG A 217 23.64 8.66 35.82
C ARG A 217 24.45 8.25 37.05
N GLN A 218 24.47 6.97 37.39
CA GLN A 218 25.30 6.45 38.50
C GLN A 218 26.79 6.59 38.22
N LYS A 219 27.27 6.36 36.99
CA LYS A 219 28.67 6.60 36.64
C LYS A 219 29.05 8.08 36.68
N LEU A 220 28.16 8.98 36.25
CA LEU A 220 28.39 10.42 36.37
C LEU A 220 28.44 10.83 37.85
N LEU A 221 27.51 10.36 38.68
CA LEU A 221 27.50 10.65 40.13
C LEU A 221 28.65 9.96 40.90
N ALA A 222 29.09 8.78 40.48
CA ALA A 222 30.26 8.11 41.06
C ALA A 222 31.58 8.76 40.59
N GLY A 223 31.62 9.28 39.36
CA GLY A 223 32.70 10.13 38.85
C GLY A 223 32.83 11.43 39.64
N THR A 224 31.73 12.02 40.10
CA THR A 224 31.79 13.24 40.95
C THR A 224 32.24 12.95 42.38
N ASN A 225 32.04 11.72 42.89
CA ASN A 225 32.39 11.36 44.27
C ASN A 225 33.84 10.87 44.44
N SER A 226 34.58 10.72 43.33
CA SER A 226 36.00 10.33 43.35
C SER A 226 36.94 11.52 43.19
N GLN A 227 36.42 12.73 43.00
CA GLN A 227 37.22 13.92 42.75
C GLN A 227 37.28 14.83 43.98
N SER A 228 37.70 14.26 45.10
CA SER A 228 38.43 15.00 46.12
C SER A 228 39.88 14.50 46.11
N GLY A 229 40.62 14.92 45.09
CA GLY A 229 42.08 14.84 45.05
C GLY A 229 42.65 13.80 44.09
N SER A 230 42.91 14.20 42.83
CA SER A 230 44.15 13.91 42.09
C SER A 230 44.03 14.37 40.63
N THR A 231 44.89 15.32 40.25
CA THR A 231 45.52 15.50 38.93
C THR A 231 44.66 15.59 37.64
N ASN A 232 44.56 16.84 37.17
CA ASN A 232 44.25 17.46 35.85
C ASN A 232 44.42 16.69 34.50
N ASP A 233 44.69 15.39 34.45
CA ASP A 233 45.00 14.68 33.18
C ASP A 233 43.81 13.82 32.66
N ASP A 234 42.96 13.28 33.55
CA ASP A 234 41.79 12.47 33.18
C ASP A 234 40.54 13.30 32.76
N GLU A 235 40.56 14.61 33.01
CA GLU A 235 39.45 15.54 32.74
C GLU A 235 39.35 15.89 31.24
N VAL A 236 40.45 15.77 30.50
CA VAL A 236 40.49 16.08 29.06
C VAL A 236 39.97 14.91 28.22
N ALA A 237 40.37 13.68 28.56
CA ALA A 237 39.93 12.47 27.86
C ALA A 237 38.42 12.22 28.00
N SER A 238 37.87 12.45 29.19
CA SER A 238 36.43 12.32 29.44
C SER A 238 35.61 13.39 28.71
N LYS A 239 36.14 14.59 28.51
CA LYS A 239 35.48 15.69 27.79
C LYS A 239 35.41 15.44 26.28
N GLU A 240 36.46 14.87 25.70
CA GLU A 240 36.50 14.49 24.28
C GLU A 240 35.53 13.34 23.98
N GLU A 241 35.47 12.32 24.85
CA GLU A 241 34.49 11.24 24.73
C GLU A 241 33.05 11.78 24.79
N ILE A 242 32.74 12.65 25.77
CA ILE A 242 31.41 13.28 25.90
C ILE A 242 31.03 14.07 24.63
N GLN A 243 32.00 14.76 24.01
CA GLN A 243 31.78 15.50 22.78
C GLN A 243 31.43 14.57 21.61
N ASP A 244 32.14 13.44 21.48
CA ASP A 244 31.91 12.44 20.43
C ASP A 244 30.53 11.76 20.57
N TRP A 245 30.09 11.51 21.82
CA TRP A 245 28.74 11.02 22.10
C TRP A 245 27.64 12.01 21.70
N LEU A 246 27.80 13.31 21.97
CA LEU A 246 26.79 14.32 21.61
C LEU A 246 26.69 14.54 20.10
N LEU A 247 27.81 14.44 19.38
CA LEU A 247 27.84 14.45 17.92
C LEU A 247 27.10 13.24 17.35
N SER A 248 27.28 12.05 17.94
CA SER A 248 26.59 10.82 17.55
C SER A 248 25.07 10.85 17.80
N VAL A 249 24.61 11.59 18.80
CA VAL A 249 23.18 11.81 19.10
C VAL A 249 22.55 12.92 18.22
N GLY A 250 23.34 13.60 17.38
CA GLY A 250 22.88 14.64 16.47
C GLY A 250 22.79 16.03 17.09
N ILE A 251 23.37 16.24 18.28
CA ILE A 251 23.50 17.55 18.90
C ILE A 251 24.76 18.21 18.34
N ILE A 252 24.58 18.96 17.25
CA ILE A 252 25.64 19.77 16.66
C ILE A 252 25.92 20.96 17.59
N SER A 253 27.13 20.98 18.15
CA SER A 253 27.67 22.05 19.01
C SER A 253 26.99 22.17 20.39
N PRO A 254 27.38 21.34 21.37
CA PRO A 254 26.86 21.50 22.73
C PRO A 254 27.34 22.80 23.38
N VAL A 255 26.38 23.60 23.85
CA VAL A 255 26.65 24.80 24.62
C VAL A 255 27.01 24.37 26.05
N THR A 256 28.30 24.27 26.36
CA THR A 256 28.77 24.06 27.73
C THR A 256 29.01 25.41 28.43
N LYS A 257 29.06 25.41 29.77
CA LYS A 257 29.36 26.62 30.56
C LYS A 257 30.71 27.23 30.15
N GLU A 258 31.66 26.39 29.74
CA GLU A 258 32.98 26.81 29.26
C GLU A 258 32.92 27.40 27.84
N SER A 259 32.10 26.85 26.93
CA SER A 259 31.89 27.40 25.58
C SER A 259 31.23 28.79 25.63
N ALA A 260 30.18 28.94 26.45
CA ALA A 260 29.53 30.22 26.67
C ALA A 260 30.45 31.22 27.39
N GLY A 261 31.27 30.75 28.34
CA GLY A 261 32.25 31.57 29.05
C GLY A 261 33.43 32.02 28.17
N ALA A 262 33.91 31.16 27.26
CA ALA A 262 35.00 31.49 26.35
C ALA A 262 34.62 32.59 25.36
N LEU A 263 33.38 32.57 24.82
CA LEU A 263 32.86 33.66 23.99
C LEU A 263 32.75 34.98 24.77
N TYR A 264 32.36 34.94 26.04
CA TYR A 264 32.31 36.13 26.90
C TYR A 264 33.69 36.76 27.10
N HIS A 265 34.73 35.96 27.38
CA HIS A 265 36.11 36.45 27.50
C HIS A 265 36.68 36.93 26.15
N GLN A 266 36.30 36.30 25.05
CA GLN A 266 36.65 36.75 23.71
C GLN A 266 36.00 38.12 23.39
N GLN A 267 34.77 38.35 23.84
CA GLN A 267 34.09 39.64 23.69
C GLN A 267 34.71 40.73 24.57
N LEU A 268 35.09 40.40 25.81
CA LEU A 268 35.79 41.33 26.72
C LEU A 268 37.16 41.74 26.16
N SER A 269 37.97 40.78 25.69
CA SER A 269 39.29 41.08 25.11
C SER A 269 39.23 41.92 23.82
N ARG A 270 38.08 41.95 23.14
CA ARG A 270 37.82 42.87 22.01
C ARG A 270 37.38 44.27 22.43
N GLN A 271 36.86 44.46 23.64
CA GLN A 271 36.46 45.77 24.17
C GLN A 271 37.62 46.51 24.83
N ASP A 272 38.62 45.81 25.35
CA ASP A 272 39.81 46.40 25.97
C ASP A 272 40.91 46.84 24.96
N LYS A 273 40.54 47.14 23.72
CA LYS A 273 41.44 47.62 22.66
C LYS A 273 40.89 48.85 21.97
#